data_AF-A0A2E9R541-F1
#
_entry.id   AF-A0A2E9R541-F1
#
_cell.length_a   1.000
_cell.length_b   1.000
_cell.length_c   1.000
_cell.angle_alpha   90.00
_cell.angle_beta   90.00
_cell.angle_gamma   90.00
#
_symmetry.space_group_name_H-M   'P 1'
#
loop_
_entity.id
_entity.type
_entity.pdbx_description
1 polymer ?
#
loop_
_entity_poly.entity_id
_entity_poly.type
_entity_poly.pdbx_seq_one_letter_code
_entity_poly.pdbx_strand_id
1 'polypeptide(L)'
;MSTTLTLKRTSYPTWHCGFCEDKLVVRGQLPGASIFDRSVRAFREAHAAGVSLQTLLPPATSGSWMVNNKVPSPQFQQWLQGPSLASLERLLDILGGDTAQWRTRTQEERATVEEAIKTLWTPNYGIVGISKVLAMLCPDVVPLMDDAACWFALDIVPCPKTASTAQAGPEVFLQMLDWFTSQVEANLEALQQLADFYEECPMSPAQLLDRLLWFESWGYHIMQGAPLWRWVRDGEREGIIPVIPLTELPKTAHDCLDVGEIEHEEWQEKAQLAIELTYHPPG
;
A
#
# COMPACT_ATOMS: atom_id res chain seq x y z
N MET A 1 -9.47 7.09 -20.51
CA MET A 1 -8.78 8.16 -19.76
C MET A 1 -7.99 7.48 -18.66
N SER A 2 -6.80 7.96 -18.31
CA SER A 2 -6.08 7.39 -17.16
C SER A 2 -6.60 8.04 -15.89
N THR A 3 -6.98 7.20 -14.94
CA THR A 3 -7.49 7.63 -13.65
C THR A 3 -6.35 8.21 -12.82
N THR A 4 -6.61 9.36 -12.20
CA THR A 4 -5.68 10.01 -11.27
C THR A 4 -6.29 10.08 -9.88
N LEU A 5 -5.51 9.72 -8.86
CA LEU A 5 -5.89 9.92 -7.45
C LEU A 5 -5.17 11.13 -6.85
N THR A 6 -5.82 11.79 -5.91
CA THR A 6 -5.26 12.90 -5.14
C THR A 6 -5.06 12.45 -3.69
N LEU A 7 -3.82 12.30 -3.25
CA LEU A 7 -3.45 11.79 -1.94
C LEU A 7 -2.89 12.91 -1.06
N LYS A 8 -3.49 13.13 0.10
CA LYS A 8 -3.04 14.13 1.07
C LYS A 8 -2.00 13.53 2.01
N ARG A 9 -0.73 13.90 1.85
CA ARG A 9 0.35 13.51 2.78
C ARG A 9 0.35 14.42 4.00
N THR A 10 0.71 13.91 5.17
CA THR A 10 0.65 14.68 6.43
C THR A 10 1.59 15.88 6.45
N SER A 11 2.84 15.70 5.99
CA SER A 11 3.90 16.72 6.09
C SER A 11 4.34 17.29 4.74
N TYR A 12 3.73 16.84 3.65
CA TYR A 12 4.16 17.17 2.28
C TYR A 12 2.99 17.69 1.43
N PRO A 13 3.28 18.36 0.29
CA PRO A 13 2.26 18.71 -0.67
C PRO A 13 1.42 17.51 -1.12
N THR A 14 0.20 17.83 -1.57
CA THR A 14 -0.72 16.86 -2.14
C THR A 14 -0.05 16.12 -3.28
N TRP A 15 -0.15 14.79 -3.25
CA TRP A 15 0.44 13.91 -4.24
C TRP A 15 -0.60 13.49 -5.27
N HIS A 16 -0.26 13.57 -6.55
CA HIS A 16 -1.11 13.12 -7.64
C HIS A 16 -0.61 11.77 -8.15
N CYS A 17 -1.40 10.71 -7.92
CA CYS A 17 -1.10 9.38 -8.43
C CYS A 17 -1.72 9.24 -9.83
N GLY A 18 -0.95 9.52 -10.87
CA GLY A 18 -1.34 9.28 -12.27
C GLY A 18 -1.01 7.86 -12.73
N PHE A 19 -1.41 7.49 -13.96
CA PHE A 19 -1.12 6.18 -14.58
C PHE A 19 -1.58 4.99 -13.72
N CYS A 20 -2.69 5.13 -13.00
CA CYS A 20 -3.12 4.14 -12.02
C CYS A 20 -3.35 2.76 -12.64
N GLU A 21 -3.98 2.70 -13.81
CA GLU A 21 -4.23 1.46 -14.54
C GLU A 21 -2.93 0.72 -14.85
N ASP A 22 -1.95 1.42 -15.42
CA ASP A 22 -0.66 0.86 -15.81
C ASP A 22 0.12 0.34 -14.59
N LYS A 23 0.09 1.09 -13.48
CA LYS A 23 0.73 0.70 -12.21
C LYS A 23 0.12 -0.59 -11.65
N LEU A 24 -1.21 -0.71 -11.70
CA LEU A 24 -1.93 -1.91 -11.27
C LEU A 24 -1.59 -3.12 -12.16
N VAL A 25 -1.59 -2.95 -13.49
CA VAL A 25 -1.24 -4.02 -14.44
C VAL A 25 0.19 -4.50 -14.21
N VAL A 26 1.17 -3.59 -14.11
CA VAL A 26 2.57 -3.97 -13.89
C VAL A 26 2.75 -4.66 -12.54
N ARG A 27 2.10 -4.19 -11.48
CA ARG A 27 2.12 -4.87 -10.18
C ARG A 27 1.48 -6.26 -10.26
N GLY A 28 0.35 -6.38 -10.97
CA GLY A 28 -0.38 -7.64 -11.18
C GLY A 28 0.43 -8.72 -11.89
N GLN A 29 1.54 -8.36 -12.56
CA GLN A 29 2.46 -9.31 -13.19
C GLN A 29 3.51 -9.87 -12.21
N LEU A 30 3.69 -9.27 -11.03
CA LEU A 30 4.64 -9.77 -10.05
C LEU A 30 4.13 -11.09 -9.43
N PRO A 31 4.93 -12.17 -9.42
CA PRO A 31 4.47 -13.48 -8.95
C PRO A 31 3.92 -13.47 -7.52
N GLY A 32 4.62 -12.85 -6.57
CA GLY A 32 4.15 -12.77 -5.19
C GLY A 32 2.90 -11.89 -5.03
N ALA A 33 2.85 -10.77 -5.76
CA ALA A 33 1.78 -9.80 -5.66
C ALA A 33 0.45 -10.33 -6.22
N SER A 34 0.50 -10.98 -7.38
CA SER A 34 -0.67 -11.58 -8.02
C SER A 34 -1.28 -12.73 -7.22
N ILE A 35 -0.45 -13.61 -6.64
CA ILE A 35 -0.93 -14.71 -5.81
C ILE A 35 -1.48 -14.20 -4.48
N PHE A 36 -0.87 -13.15 -3.91
CA PHE A 36 -1.41 -12.48 -2.72
C PHE A 36 -2.82 -11.96 -2.98
N ASP A 37 -3.05 -11.21 -4.06
CA ASP A 37 -4.36 -10.62 -4.36
C ASP A 37 -5.44 -11.70 -4.57
N ARG A 38 -5.09 -12.81 -5.24
CA ARG A 38 -5.98 -13.97 -5.38
C ARG A 38 -6.30 -14.62 -4.03
N SER A 39 -5.33 -14.68 -3.13
CA SER A 39 -5.50 -15.23 -1.79
C SER A 39 -6.37 -14.33 -0.92
N VAL A 40 -6.17 -13.00 -0.96
CA VAL A 40 -7.06 -12.03 -0.30
C VAL A 40 -8.50 -12.17 -0.78
N ARG A 41 -8.70 -12.29 -2.09
CA ARG A 41 -10.04 -12.56 -2.67
C ARG A 41 -10.65 -13.84 -2.12
N ALA A 42 -9.89 -14.95 -2.13
CA ALA A 42 -10.39 -16.23 -1.62
C ALA A 42 -10.76 -16.17 -0.13
N PHE A 43 -10.01 -15.40 0.66
CA PHE A 43 -10.27 -15.22 2.09
C PHE A 43 -11.55 -14.41 2.31
N ARG A 44 -11.76 -13.34 1.54
CA ARG A 44 -13.00 -12.56 1.54
C ARG A 44 -14.21 -13.42 1.15
N GLU A 45 -14.08 -14.22 0.09
CA GLU A 45 -15.14 -15.13 -0.36
C GLU A 45 -15.46 -16.20 0.71
N ALA A 46 -14.44 -16.77 1.35
CA ALA A 46 -14.63 -17.71 2.46
C ALA A 46 -15.31 -17.06 3.67
N HIS A 47 -14.90 -15.83 4.03
CA HIS A 47 -15.51 -15.07 5.10
C HIS A 47 -16.98 -14.73 4.80
N ALA A 48 -17.28 -14.30 3.58
CA ALA A 48 -18.65 -14.06 3.12
C ALA A 48 -19.52 -15.34 3.14
N ALA A 49 -18.90 -16.52 2.98
CA ALA A 49 -19.54 -17.83 3.14
C ALA A 49 -19.67 -18.30 4.60
N GLY A 50 -19.29 -17.46 5.58
CA GLY A 50 -19.43 -17.72 7.01
C GLY A 50 -18.21 -18.38 7.67
N VAL A 51 -17.08 -18.52 6.96
CA VAL A 51 -15.83 -18.96 7.60
C VAL A 51 -15.29 -17.83 8.47
N SER A 52 -15.10 -18.10 9.75
CA SER A 52 -14.65 -17.06 10.67
C SER A 52 -13.22 -16.59 10.36
N LEU A 53 -12.92 -15.32 10.59
CA LEU A 53 -11.56 -14.78 10.41
C LEU A 53 -10.53 -15.51 11.27
N GLN A 54 -10.94 -16.04 12.44
CA GLN A 54 -10.08 -16.88 13.29
C GLN A 54 -9.66 -18.18 12.59
N THR A 55 -10.56 -18.78 11.80
CA THR A 55 -10.25 -19.97 11.00
C THR A 55 -9.30 -19.65 9.85
N LEU A 56 -9.40 -18.43 9.29
CA LEU A 56 -8.54 -17.95 8.21
C LEU A 56 -7.19 -17.41 8.69
N LEU A 57 -7.02 -17.18 10.00
CA LEU A 57 -5.80 -16.61 10.56
C LEU A 57 -4.55 -17.48 10.35
N PRO A 58 -4.53 -18.80 10.61
CA PRO A 58 -3.37 -19.62 10.32
C PRO A 58 -2.91 -19.56 8.86
N PRO A 59 -3.78 -19.75 7.83
CA PRO A 59 -3.33 -19.60 6.45
C PRO A 59 -2.97 -18.14 6.08
N ALA A 60 -3.53 -17.11 6.74
CA ALA A 60 -3.13 -15.71 6.53
C ALA A 60 -1.65 -15.49 6.89
N THR A 61 -1.17 -16.08 7.99
CA THR A 61 0.24 -15.96 8.38
C THR A 61 1.18 -16.44 7.26
N SER A 62 0.86 -17.59 6.67
CA SER A 62 1.63 -18.18 5.57
C SER A 62 1.48 -17.38 4.27
N GLY A 63 0.27 -16.95 3.94
CA GLY A 63 -0.01 -16.15 2.75
C GLY A 63 0.69 -14.79 2.76
N SER A 64 0.91 -14.20 3.93
CA SER A 64 1.57 -12.90 4.06
C SER A 64 3.02 -12.90 3.55
N TRP A 65 3.69 -14.06 3.47
CA TRP A 65 5.02 -14.18 2.86
C TRP A 65 5.03 -13.90 1.35
N MET A 66 3.89 -13.99 0.67
CA MET A 66 3.78 -13.65 -0.77
C MET A 66 4.07 -12.17 -1.03
N VAL A 67 3.89 -11.30 -0.03
CA VAL A 67 4.26 -9.88 -0.06
C VAL A 67 5.49 -9.59 0.80
N ASN A 68 6.42 -10.54 0.83
CA ASN A 68 7.71 -10.43 1.50
C ASN A 68 7.63 -10.14 3.00
N ASN A 69 6.63 -10.67 3.71
CA ASN A 69 6.63 -10.59 5.17
C ASN A 69 7.91 -11.25 5.73
N LYS A 70 8.55 -10.62 6.71
CA LYS A 70 9.83 -11.06 7.31
C LYS A 70 9.66 -11.67 8.69
N VAL A 71 8.43 -11.69 9.22
CA VAL A 71 8.12 -12.36 10.47
C VAL A 71 8.39 -13.86 10.30
N PRO A 72 9.24 -14.47 11.16
CA PRO A 72 9.60 -15.87 11.04
C PRO A 72 8.52 -16.75 11.69
N SER A 73 8.50 -18.03 11.31
CA SER A 73 7.51 -19.00 11.80
C SER A 73 7.34 -19.05 13.32
N PRO A 74 8.40 -18.97 14.17
CA PRO A 74 8.22 -18.98 15.62
C PRO A 74 7.38 -17.80 16.14
N GLN A 75 7.50 -16.63 15.51
CA GLN A 75 6.72 -15.46 15.90
C GLN A 75 5.24 -15.62 15.51
N PHE A 76 4.96 -16.19 14.33
CA PHE A 76 3.59 -16.55 13.95
C PHE A 76 3.00 -17.63 14.88
N GLN A 77 3.79 -18.62 15.28
CA GLN A 77 3.34 -19.62 16.27
C GLN A 77 2.99 -18.95 17.61
N GLN A 78 3.79 -17.98 18.06
CA GLN A 78 3.50 -17.22 19.28
C GLN A 78 2.22 -16.39 19.15
N TRP A 79 1.97 -15.79 17.99
CA TRP A 79 0.73 -15.06 17.71
C TRP A 79 -0.50 -15.95 17.75
N LEU A 80 -0.38 -17.20 17.29
CA LEU A 80 -1.46 -18.19 17.28
C LEU A 80 -1.65 -18.90 18.62
N GLN A 81 -1.11 -18.37 19.73
CA GLN A 81 -1.17 -18.99 21.05
C GLN A 81 -1.55 -17.98 22.15
N GLY A 82 -2.21 -18.50 23.18
CA GLY A 82 -2.39 -17.84 24.47
C GLY A 82 -2.96 -16.40 24.37
N PRO A 83 -2.38 -15.42 25.09
CA PRO A 83 -2.85 -14.03 25.08
C PRO A 83 -2.75 -13.32 23.73
N SER A 84 -1.80 -13.72 22.87
CA SER A 84 -1.63 -13.13 21.54
C SER A 84 -2.80 -13.47 20.63
N LEU A 85 -3.25 -14.73 20.66
CA LEU A 85 -4.41 -15.17 19.89
C LEU A 85 -5.67 -14.40 20.31
N ALA A 86 -5.93 -14.31 21.62
CA ALA A 86 -7.06 -13.53 22.13
C ALA A 86 -6.99 -12.03 21.77
N SER A 87 -5.79 -11.49 21.53
CA SER A 87 -5.62 -10.12 21.05
C SER A 87 -5.88 -10.00 19.54
N LEU A 88 -5.46 -11.00 18.75
CA LEU A 88 -5.77 -11.10 17.33
C LEU A 88 -7.27 -11.25 17.08
N GLU A 89 -7.96 -12.10 17.85
CA GLU A 89 -9.40 -12.31 17.70
C GLU A 89 -10.18 -11.02 17.93
N ARG A 90 -9.89 -10.32 19.04
CA ARG A 90 -10.49 -9.00 19.34
C ARG A 90 -10.18 -7.96 18.27
N LEU A 91 -8.95 -7.97 17.76
CA LEU A 91 -8.52 -7.08 16.68
C LEU A 91 -9.32 -7.34 15.40
N LEU A 92 -9.51 -8.60 15.02
CA LEU A 92 -10.26 -9.00 13.83
C LEU A 92 -11.75 -8.67 13.95
N ASP A 93 -12.34 -8.80 15.14
CA ASP A 93 -13.74 -8.43 15.37
C ASP A 93 -13.98 -6.93 15.16
N ILE A 94 -13.02 -6.08 15.58
CA ILE A 94 -13.12 -4.61 15.42
C ILE A 94 -12.76 -4.16 14.00
N LEU A 95 -11.74 -4.77 13.39
CA LEU A 95 -11.29 -4.44 12.03
C LEU A 95 -12.15 -5.10 10.94
N GLY A 96 -13.02 -6.04 11.29
CA GLY A 96 -14.02 -6.57 10.38
C GLY A 96 -14.93 -5.46 9.88
N GLY A 97 -15.16 -5.42 8.56
CA GLY A 97 -15.94 -4.37 7.91
C GLY A 97 -15.20 -3.70 6.75
N ASP A 98 -15.56 -2.44 6.53
CA ASP A 98 -15.01 -1.57 5.49
C ASP A 98 -14.49 -0.23 6.08
N THR A 99 -13.95 0.62 5.22
CA THR A 99 -13.42 1.94 5.60
C THR A 99 -14.47 2.83 6.28
N ALA A 100 -15.75 2.75 5.89
CA ALA A 100 -16.81 3.54 6.48
C ALA A 100 -17.10 3.08 7.92
N GLN A 101 -17.16 1.77 8.16
CA GLN A 101 -17.32 1.20 9.49
C GLN A 101 -16.15 1.58 10.40
N TRP A 102 -14.90 1.50 9.93
CA TRP A 102 -13.72 1.94 10.71
C TRP A 102 -13.86 3.37 11.22
N ARG A 103 -14.30 4.30 10.36
CA ARG A 103 -14.46 5.71 10.72
C ARG A 103 -15.53 5.97 11.78
N THR A 104 -16.44 5.03 12.00
CA THR A 104 -17.48 5.10 13.04
C THR A 104 -17.08 4.44 14.35
N ARG A 105 -15.91 3.80 14.42
CA ARG A 105 -15.44 3.12 15.63
C ARG A 105 -15.24 4.11 16.78
N THR A 106 -15.71 3.69 17.95
CA THR A 106 -15.63 4.45 19.20
C THR A 106 -14.19 4.56 19.69
N GLN A 107 -13.94 5.51 20.59
CA GLN A 107 -12.63 5.65 21.23
C GLN A 107 -12.21 4.39 22.01
N GLU A 108 -13.17 3.67 22.60
CA GLU A 108 -12.92 2.42 23.34
C GLU A 108 -12.49 1.28 22.41
N GLU A 109 -13.17 1.11 21.27
CA GLU A 109 -12.76 0.14 20.24
C GLU A 109 -11.37 0.47 19.69
N ARG A 110 -11.10 1.76 19.43
CA ARG A 110 -9.79 2.21 18.93
C ARG A 110 -8.68 1.98 19.96
N ALA A 111 -8.94 2.21 21.25
CA ALA A 111 -8.00 1.89 22.32
C ALA A 111 -7.74 0.37 22.40
N THR A 112 -8.77 -0.45 22.21
CA THR A 112 -8.63 -1.91 22.15
C THR A 112 -7.73 -2.36 21.00
N VAL A 113 -7.87 -1.74 19.82
CA VAL A 113 -6.98 -1.98 18.67
C VAL A 113 -5.54 -1.60 19.01
N GLU A 114 -5.32 -0.44 19.64
CA GLU A 114 -3.99 0.02 20.05
C GLU A 114 -3.31 -0.97 21.01
N GLU A 115 -4.03 -1.44 22.03
CA GLU A 115 -3.53 -2.42 22.99
C GLU A 115 -3.22 -3.79 22.34
N ALA A 116 -4.09 -4.25 21.44
CA ALA A 116 -3.87 -5.48 20.69
C ALA A 116 -2.62 -5.38 19.80
N ILE A 117 -2.44 -4.26 19.10
CA ILE A 117 -1.26 -4.03 18.25
C ILE A 117 0.01 -3.95 19.10
N LYS A 118 -0.01 -3.27 20.25
CA LYS A 118 1.14 -3.26 21.18
C LYS A 118 1.51 -4.66 21.66
N THR A 119 0.52 -5.53 21.87
CA THR A 119 0.73 -6.92 22.29
C THR A 119 1.35 -7.78 21.18
N LEU A 120 0.95 -7.55 19.92
CA LEU A 120 1.39 -8.34 18.77
C LEU A 120 2.69 -7.83 18.14
N TRP A 121 2.97 -6.53 18.30
CA TRP A 121 4.12 -5.88 17.71
C TRP A 121 5.43 -6.50 18.20
N THR A 122 6.35 -6.65 17.26
CA THR A 122 7.69 -7.20 17.52
C THR A 122 8.73 -6.22 17.00
N PRO A 123 9.65 -5.71 17.85
CA PRO A 123 10.59 -4.66 17.47
C PRO A 123 11.36 -4.90 16.18
N ASN A 124 11.78 -6.15 15.93
CA ASN A 124 12.62 -6.50 14.78
C ASN A 124 11.84 -6.59 13.45
N TYR A 125 10.50 -6.57 13.50
CA TYR A 125 9.65 -6.76 12.32
C TYR A 125 8.67 -5.60 12.09
N GLY A 126 8.65 -4.61 13.00
CA GLY A 126 7.77 -3.44 12.93
C GLY A 126 6.28 -3.80 12.85
N ILE A 127 5.46 -2.78 12.59
CA ILE A 127 4.03 -2.95 12.28
C ILE A 127 3.78 -3.57 10.90
N VAL A 128 4.75 -3.49 9.98
CA VAL A 128 4.66 -4.13 8.65
C VAL A 128 4.42 -5.64 8.76
N GLY A 129 5.03 -6.30 9.75
CA GLY A 129 4.88 -7.74 9.96
C GLY A 129 3.45 -8.17 10.24
N ILE A 130 2.76 -7.44 11.12
CA ILE A 130 1.37 -7.74 11.48
C ILE A 130 0.37 -7.20 10.45
N SER A 131 0.61 -6.01 9.90
CA SER A 131 -0.27 -5.42 8.87
C SER A 131 -0.36 -6.30 7.62
N LYS A 132 0.70 -6.99 7.21
CA LYS A 132 0.67 -7.94 6.08
C LYS A 132 -0.27 -9.13 6.30
N VAL A 133 -0.43 -9.58 7.55
CA VAL A 133 -1.40 -10.63 7.91
C VAL A 133 -2.81 -10.04 7.95
N LEU A 134 -2.97 -8.89 8.58
CA LEU A 134 -4.27 -8.23 8.71
C LEU A 134 -4.81 -7.73 7.37
N ALA A 135 -3.97 -7.26 6.45
CA ALA A 135 -4.35 -6.87 5.09
C ALA A 135 -4.84 -8.05 4.25
N MET A 136 -4.58 -9.31 4.65
CA MET A 136 -5.22 -10.47 4.03
C MET A 136 -6.62 -10.74 4.57
N LEU A 137 -6.85 -10.44 5.84
CA LEU A 137 -8.08 -10.79 6.57
C LEU A 137 -9.11 -9.66 6.53
N CYS A 138 -8.64 -8.42 6.64
CA CYS A 138 -9.40 -7.17 6.67
C CYS A 138 -8.89 -6.20 5.58
N PRO A 139 -8.83 -6.62 4.30
CA PRO A 139 -8.22 -5.84 3.22
C PRO A 139 -8.93 -4.51 2.92
N ASP A 140 -10.18 -4.38 3.34
CA ASP A 140 -11.00 -3.19 3.10
C ASP A 140 -10.81 -2.12 4.18
N VAL A 141 -9.93 -2.37 5.16
CA VAL A 141 -9.61 -1.45 6.26
C VAL A 141 -8.10 -1.31 6.43
N VAL A 142 -7.36 -2.42 6.38
CA VAL A 142 -5.93 -2.46 6.73
C VAL A 142 -5.06 -2.48 5.47
N PRO A 143 -4.26 -1.43 5.20
CA PRO A 143 -3.27 -1.46 4.13
C PRO A 143 -2.01 -2.24 4.54
N LEU A 144 -1.17 -2.55 3.55
CA LEU A 144 0.21 -2.96 3.76
C LEU A 144 1.01 -1.76 4.29
N MET A 145 1.44 -1.84 5.54
CA MET A 145 2.11 -0.72 6.22
C MET A 145 3.64 -0.89 6.22
N ASP A 146 4.24 -1.07 5.03
CA ASP A 146 5.69 -1.01 4.90
C ASP A 146 6.20 0.39 5.32
N ASP A 147 7.44 0.50 5.81
CA ASP A 147 8.02 1.78 6.26
C ASP A 147 7.96 2.85 5.16
N ALA A 148 8.11 2.47 3.89
CA ALA A 148 8.00 3.39 2.76
C ALA A 148 6.59 4.01 2.66
N ALA A 149 5.55 3.20 2.86
CA ALA A 149 4.17 3.68 2.87
C ALA A 149 3.91 4.59 4.08
N CYS A 150 4.45 4.24 5.25
CA CYS A 150 4.34 5.04 6.47
C CYS A 150 5.08 6.39 6.33
N TRP A 151 6.29 6.39 5.77
CA TRP A 151 7.03 7.61 5.46
C TRP A 151 6.27 8.47 4.45
N PHE A 152 5.83 7.87 3.33
CA PHE A 152 5.10 8.58 2.28
C PHE A 152 3.83 9.23 2.80
N ALA A 153 3.01 8.49 3.54
CA ALA A 153 1.71 8.95 4.00
C ALA A 153 1.81 9.93 5.19
N LEU A 154 2.61 9.57 6.18
CA LEU A 154 2.58 10.18 7.51
C LEU A 154 3.86 10.94 7.87
N ASP A 155 4.99 10.66 7.21
CA ASP A 155 6.31 11.25 7.51
C ASP A 155 6.79 11.01 8.96
N ILE A 156 6.38 9.89 9.56
CA ILE A 156 6.69 9.55 10.97
C ILE A 156 7.82 8.53 11.15
N VAL A 157 8.32 7.99 10.04
CA VAL A 157 9.51 7.12 10.02
C VAL A 157 10.48 7.62 8.95
N PRO A 158 11.79 7.37 9.09
CA PRO A 158 12.76 7.73 8.06
C PRO A 158 12.43 7.07 6.72
N CYS A 159 12.68 7.78 5.62
CA CYS A 159 12.60 7.19 4.28
C CYS A 159 13.52 5.96 4.21
N PRO A 160 12.98 4.76 3.90
CA PRO A 160 13.78 3.55 3.90
C PRO A 160 14.82 3.60 2.77
N LYS A 161 16.04 3.15 3.07
CA LYS A 161 17.09 3.00 2.05
C LYS A 161 16.97 1.68 1.29
N THR A 162 16.27 0.71 1.85
CA THR A 162 16.05 -0.62 1.27
C THR A 162 14.67 -1.12 1.64
N ALA A 163 14.15 -2.09 0.88
CA ALA A 163 12.87 -2.75 1.15
C ALA A 163 12.83 -3.59 2.45
N SER A 164 13.92 -3.60 3.23
CA SER A 164 14.20 -4.61 4.26
C SER A 164 14.32 -4.07 5.68
N THR A 165 14.21 -2.75 5.88
CA THR A 165 14.18 -2.16 7.21
C THR A 165 12.73 -1.96 7.64
N ALA A 166 12.34 -2.53 8.78
CA ALA A 166 11.07 -2.29 9.44
C ALA A 166 11.36 -1.55 10.75
N GLN A 167 10.94 -0.29 10.83
CA GLN A 167 11.22 0.64 11.93
C GLN A 167 9.94 1.19 12.55
N ALA A 168 8.81 1.18 11.82
CA ALA A 168 7.55 1.68 12.33
C ALA A 168 7.08 0.92 13.59
N GLY A 169 6.90 1.69 14.68
CA GLY A 169 6.38 1.23 15.96
C GLY A 169 4.86 1.06 15.97
N PRO A 170 4.29 0.48 17.04
CA PRO A 170 2.85 0.21 17.15
C PRO A 170 1.98 1.47 17.06
N GLU A 171 2.49 2.63 17.49
CA GLU A 171 1.83 3.94 17.45
C GLU A 171 1.47 4.41 16.04
N VAL A 172 2.14 3.88 15.01
CA VAL A 172 1.89 4.19 13.60
C VAL A 172 0.58 3.59 13.10
N PHE A 173 0.15 2.46 13.67
CA PHE A 173 -0.91 1.63 13.10
C PHE A 173 -2.24 2.38 12.95
N LEU A 174 -2.74 3.00 14.03
CA LEU A 174 -4.01 3.74 14.00
C LEU A 174 -3.94 4.97 13.09
N GLN A 175 -2.82 5.69 13.12
CA GLN A 175 -2.61 6.87 12.27
C GLN A 175 -2.68 6.48 10.79
N MET A 176 -2.08 5.34 10.44
CA MET A 176 -2.09 4.82 9.09
C MET A 176 -3.48 4.34 8.66
N LEU A 177 -4.26 3.72 9.56
CA LEU A 177 -5.65 3.37 9.27
C LEU A 177 -6.51 4.61 9.01
N ASP A 178 -6.40 5.63 9.86
CA ASP A 178 -7.16 6.88 9.68
C ASP A 178 -6.79 7.58 8.38
N TRP A 179 -5.49 7.70 8.10
CA TRP A 179 -5.01 8.26 6.85
C TRP A 179 -5.55 7.47 5.66
N PHE A 180 -5.34 6.15 5.64
CA PHE A 180 -5.73 5.30 4.54
C PHE A 180 -7.23 5.33 4.27
N THR A 181 -8.05 5.12 5.29
CA THR A 181 -9.52 5.17 5.14
C THR A 181 -10.03 6.54 4.67
N SER A 182 -9.39 7.62 5.13
CA SER A 182 -9.71 8.97 4.62
C SER A 182 -9.34 9.17 3.15
N GLN A 183 -8.23 8.58 2.69
CA GLN A 183 -7.83 8.64 1.29
C GLN A 183 -8.72 7.78 0.39
N VAL A 184 -9.18 6.62 0.86
CA VAL A 184 -10.16 5.78 0.15
C VAL A 184 -11.45 6.57 -0.05
N GLU A 185 -11.98 7.20 0.99
CA GLU A 185 -13.21 7.99 0.90
C GLU A 185 -13.04 9.20 -0.04
N ALA A 186 -11.93 9.94 0.09
CA ALA A 186 -11.67 11.12 -0.74
C ALA A 186 -11.52 10.80 -2.24
N ASN A 187 -11.16 9.56 -2.59
CA ASN A 187 -10.93 9.12 -3.95
C ASN A 187 -11.90 8.01 -4.40
N LEU A 188 -13.03 7.83 -3.70
CA LEU A 188 -13.91 6.67 -3.89
C LEU A 188 -14.39 6.52 -5.33
N GLU A 189 -14.80 7.59 -5.98
CA GLU A 189 -15.28 7.56 -7.37
C GLU A 189 -14.20 7.08 -8.34
N ALA A 190 -13.01 7.68 -8.27
CA ALA A 190 -11.86 7.31 -9.11
C ALA A 190 -11.42 5.85 -8.83
N LEU A 191 -11.38 5.45 -7.56
CA LEU A 191 -11.05 4.08 -7.18
C LEU A 191 -12.13 3.07 -7.65
N GLN A 192 -13.39 3.46 -7.70
CA GLN A 192 -14.46 2.62 -8.24
C GLN A 192 -14.32 2.45 -9.75
N GLN A 193 -13.98 3.51 -10.50
CA GLN A 193 -13.68 3.42 -11.93
C GLN A 193 -12.52 2.45 -12.20
N LEU A 194 -11.48 2.48 -11.37
CA LEU A 194 -10.37 1.52 -11.45
C LEU A 194 -10.81 0.09 -11.10
N ALA A 195 -11.70 -0.09 -10.14
CA ALA A 195 -12.24 -1.40 -9.78
C ALA A 195 -13.05 -2.02 -10.93
N ASP A 196 -13.81 -1.19 -11.65
CA ASP A 196 -14.57 -1.61 -12.81
C ASP A 196 -13.65 -1.96 -14.01
N PHE A 197 -12.46 -1.36 -14.08
CA PHE A 197 -11.45 -1.65 -15.11
C PHE A 197 -10.64 -2.93 -14.82
N TYR A 198 -10.27 -3.19 -13.56
CA TYR A 198 -9.31 -4.24 -13.20
C TYR A 198 -9.95 -5.64 -13.04
N GLU A 199 -10.23 -6.29 -14.16
CA GLU A 199 -10.96 -7.57 -14.19
C GLU A 199 -10.15 -8.79 -13.75
N GLU A 200 -8.80 -8.77 -13.89
CA GLU A 200 -7.96 -9.96 -13.65
C GLU A 200 -8.06 -10.49 -12.22
N CYS A 201 -8.19 -9.60 -11.24
CA CYS A 201 -8.42 -9.93 -9.85
C CYS A 201 -9.29 -8.83 -9.21
N PRO A 202 -10.64 -9.01 -9.17
CA PRO A 202 -11.56 -8.02 -8.65
C PRO A 202 -11.22 -7.60 -7.21
N MET A 203 -10.87 -6.33 -7.07
CA MET A 203 -10.45 -5.69 -5.83
C MET A 203 -11.44 -4.59 -5.42
N SER A 204 -11.55 -4.33 -4.12
CA SER A 204 -12.30 -3.18 -3.63
C SER A 204 -11.53 -1.87 -3.85
N PRO A 205 -12.18 -0.69 -3.77
CA PRO A 205 -11.51 0.60 -3.77
C PRO A 205 -10.34 0.71 -2.79
N ALA A 206 -10.50 0.19 -1.56
CA ALA A 206 -9.45 0.18 -0.55
C ALA A 206 -8.26 -0.68 -0.99
N GLN A 207 -8.52 -1.88 -1.49
CA GLN A 207 -7.46 -2.75 -2.00
C GLN A 207 -6.69 -2.07 -3.13
N LEU A 208 -7.35 -1.44 -4.10
CA LEU A 208 -6.68 -0.73 -5.18
C LEU A 208 -5.78 0.40 -4.67
N LEU A 209 -6.26 1.19 -3.70
CA LEU A 209 -5.43 2.23 -3.09
C LEU A 209 -4.20 1.64 -2.40
N ASP A 210 -4.33 0.53 -1.67
CA ASP A 210 -3.21 -0.14 -1.01
C ASP A 210 -2.13 -0.59 -2.02
N ARG A 211 -2.56 -1.07 -3.19
CA ARG A 211 -1.66 -1.48 -4.28
C ARG A 211 -0.93 -0.28 -4.90
N LEU A 212 -1.65 0.81 -5.12
CA LEU A 212 -1.09 2.06 -5.65
C LEU A 212 -0.16 2.73 -4.64
N LEU A 213 -0.52 2.75 -3.36
CA LEU A 213 0.30 3.25 -2.27
C LEU A 213 1.65 2.53 -2.21
N TRP A 214 1.64 1.20 -2.29
CA TRP A 214 2.89 0.44 -2.39
C TRP A 214 3.72 0.87 -3.60
N PHE A 215 3.08 1.08 -4.76
CA PHE A 215 3.77 1.50 -5.98
C PHE A 215 4.41 2.88 -5.84
N GLU A 216 3.64 3.87 -5.38
CA GLU A 216 4.07 5.26 -5.21
C GLU A 216 5.14 5.42 -4.14
N SER A 217 5.10 4.60 -3.09
CA SER A 217 6.07 4.69 -1.99
C SER A 217 7.37 3.94 -2.24
N TRP A 218 7.33 2.80 -2.95
CA TRP A 218 8.53 1.97 -3.14
C TRP A 218 8.52 1.09 -4.40
N GLY A 219 7.35 0.61 -4.83
CA GLY A 219 7.23 -0.41 -5.86
C GLY A 219 7.90 -0.04 -7.19
N TYR A 220 7.92 1.25 -7.54
CA TYR A 220 8.60 1.74 -8.74
C TYR A 220 10.10 1.41 -8.81
N HIS A 221 10.79 1.25 -7.67
CA HIS A 221 12.19 0.81 -7.61
C HIS A 221 12.38 -0.66 -8.04
N ILE A 222 11.35 -1.48 -7.84
CA ILE A 222 11.39 -2.93 -8.08
C ILE A 222 11.06 -3.24 -9.55
N MET A 223 10.33 -2.35 -10.23
CA MET A 223 9.94 -2.54 -11.63
C MET A 223 11.15 -2.35 -12.56
N GLN A 224 11.84 -3.45 -12.82
CA GLN A 224 12.94 -3.55 -13.76
C GLN A 224 12.38 -4.09 -15.09
N GLY A 225 12.04 -3.20 -16.02
CA GLY A 225 11.41 -3.57 -17.30
C GLY A 225 10.98 -2.33 -18.08
N ALA A 226 10.46 -2.51 -19.30
CA ALA A 226 9.84 -1.44 -20.07
C ALA A 226 8.31 -1.45 -19.85
N PRO A 227 7.68 -0.33 -19.48
CA PRO A 227 8.32 0.95 -19.15
C PRO A 227 9.07 0.89 -17.83
N LEU A 228 10.18 1.62 -17.74
CA LEU A 228 10.84 1.88 -16.48
C LEU A 228 10.00 2.90 -15.72
N TRP A 229 9.98 2.85 -14.39
CA TRP A 229 9.25 3.81 -13.58
C TRP A 229 10.22 4.71 -12.83
N ARG A 230 9.97 6.02 -12.83
CA ARG A 230 10.85 7.01 -12.18
C ARG A 230 10.06 8.05 -11.42
N TRP A 231 10.58 8.43 -10.26
CA TRP A 231 10.16 9.63 -9.56
C TRP A 231 10.78 10.84 -10.24
N VAL A 232 9.91 11.73 -10.73
CA VAL A 232 10.29 12.99 -11.35
C VAL A 232 9.69 14.18 -10.59
N ARG A 233 10.34 15.33 -10.71
CA ARG A 233 9.87 16.61 -10.19
C ARG A 233 9.98 17.71 -11.22
N ASP A 234 8.95 18.54 -11.31
CA ASP A 234 8.93 19.80 -12.06
C ASP A 234 8.37 20.91 -11.16
N GLY A 235 9.27 21.68 -10.56
CA GLY A 235 8.93 22.67 -9.52
C GLY A 235 8.33 21.99 -8.28
N GLU A 236 7.09 22.35 -7.93
CA GLU A 236 6.34 21.75 -6.81
C GLU A 236 5.58 20.47 -7.23
N ARG A 237 5.56 20.15 -8.53
CA ARG A 237 4.86 18.98 -9.06
C ARG A 237 5.77 17.77 -9.03
N GLU A 238 5.32 16.71 -8.39
CA GLU A 238 6.04 15.44 -8.30
C GLU A 238 5.14 14.27 -8.68
N GLY A 239 5.73 13.20 -9.21
CA GLY A 239 5.00 11.97 -9.53
C GLY A 239 5.91 10.80 -9.92
N ILE A 240 5.37 9.58 -9.80
CA ILE A 240 5.97 8.39 -10.43
C ILE A 240 5.39 8.22 -11.83
N ILE A 241 6.24 8.30 -12.85
CA ILE A 241 5.84 8.23 -14.26
C ILE A 241 6.50 7.06 -15.01
N PRO A 242 5.87 6.53 -16.07
CA PRO A 242 6.52 5.59 -16.97
C PRO A 242 7.52 6.33 -17.88
N VAL A 243 8.69 5.74 -18.07
CA VAL A 243 9.74 6.25 -18.94
C VAL A 243 10.22 5.16 -19.90
N ILE A 244 10.58 5.55 -21.12
CA ILE A 244 11.20 4.63 -22.08
C ILE A 244 12.65 4.36 -21.62
N PRO A 245 13.12 3.10 -21.62
CA PRO A 245 14.51 2.81 -21.34
C PRO A 245 15.43 3.49 -22.37
N LEU A 246 16.26 4.43 -21.92
CA LEU A 246 17.38 4.94 -22.71
C LEU A 246 18.60 4.02 -22.53
N THR A 247 19.43 3.92 -23.56
CA THR A 247 20.72 3.20 -23.52
C THR A 247 21.71 3.84 -22.53
N GLU A 248 21.56 5.13 -22.25
CA GLU A 248 22.36 5.87 -21.27
C GLU A 248 21.42 6.67 -20.36
N LEU A 249 21.08 6.09 -19.21
CA LEU A 249 20.45 6.85 -18.12
C LEU A 249 21.57 7.47 -17.27
N PRO A 250 21.43 8.72 -16.79
CA PRO A 250 22.27 9.24 -15.72
C PRO A 250 22.30 8.25 -14.55
N LYS A 251 23.50 7.95 -14.06
CA LYS A 251 23.77 6.91 -13.03
C LYS A 251 23.32 7.32 -11.62
N THR A 252 22.14 7.91 -11.45
CA THR A 252 21.57 8.19 -10.14
C THR A 252 20.25 7.44 -10.01
N ALA A 253 20.36 6.12 -9.82
CA ALA A 253 19.22 5.19 -9.74
C ALA A 253 18.38 5.33 -8.45
N HIS A 254 18.55 6.40 -7.68
CA HIS A 254 18.07 6.47 -6.30
C HIS A 254 17.40 7.78 -5.89
N ASP A 255 17.40 8.79 -6.74
CA ASP A 255 16.92 10.12 -6.37
C ASP A 255 15.83 10.62 -7.33
N CYS A 256 14.93 11.45 -6.80
CA CYS A 256 13.96 12.20 -7.58
C CYS A 256 14.67 12.98 -8.69
N LEU A 257 14.25 12.81 -9.94
CA LEU A 257 14.87 13.42 -11.11
C LEU A 257 14.18 14.75 -11.40
N ASP A 258 14.92 15.85 -11.33
CA ASP A 258 14.40 17.15 -11.72
C ASP A 258 14.27 17.22 -13.24
N VAL A 259 13.06 17.50 -13.72
CA VAL A 259 12.74 17.55 -15.16
C VAL A 259 13.56 18.62 -15.88
N GLY A 260 13.92 19.71 -15.20
CA GLY A 260 14.79 20.74 -15.76
C GLY A 260 16.24 20.30 -15.96
N GLU A 261 16.67 19.26 -15.25
CA GLU A 261 18.04 18.70 -15.30
C GLU A 261 18.16 17.54 -16.28
N ILE A 262 17.06 17.16 -16.93
CA ILE A 262 17.05 16.11 -17.96
C ILE A 262 17.70 16.64 -19.25
N GLU A 263 18.91 16.16 -19.57
CA GLU A 263 19.63 16.57 -20.78
C GLU A 263 19.03 15.98 -22.08
N HIS A 264 18.35 14.84 -22.00
CA HIS A 264 17.79 14.17 -23.18
C HIS A 264 16.41 14.74 -23.52
N GLU A 265 16.34 15.54 -24.59
CA GLU A 265 15.14 16.30 -25.02
C GLU A 265 13.86 15.44 -25.08
N GLU A 266 13.88 14.30 -25.77
CA GLU A 266 12.70 13.41 -25.85
C GLU A 266 12.24 12.89 -24.47
N TRP A 267 13.18 12.72 -23.53
CA TRP A 267 12.87 12.24 -22.20
C TRP A 267 12.31 13.37 -21.33
N GLN A 268 12.87 14.57 -21.46
CA GLN A 268 12.35 15.78 -20.83
C GLN A 268 10.91 16.06 -21.27
N GLU A 269 10.63 16.06 -22.58
CA GLU A 269 9.28 16.27 -23.13
C GLU A 269 8.28 15.23 -22.62
N LYS A 270 8.68 13.95 -22.58
CA LYS A 270 7.83 12.88 -22.04
C LYS A 270 7.61 13.02 -20.54
N ALA A 271 8.62 13.41 -19.79
CA ALA A 271 8.48 13.64 -18.35
C ALA A 271 7.56 14.82 -18.05
N GLN A 272 7.70 15.92 -18.79
CA GLN A 272 6.81 17.08 -18.72
C GLN A 272 5.38 16.68 -19.06
N LEU A 273 5.16 15.97 -20.17
CA LEU A 273 3.83 15.51 -20.56
C LEU A 273 3.22 14.56 -19.52
N ALA A 274 4.00 13.64 -18.95
CA ALA A 274 3.51 12.71 -17.97
C ALA A 274 3.13 13.39 -16.63
N ILE A 275 3.93 14.38 -16.19
CA ILE A 275 3.58 15.24 -15.06
C ILE A 275 2.30 16.04 -15.39
N GLU A 276 2.22 16.63 -16.58
CA GLU A 276 1.06 17.42 -16.99
C GLU A 276 -0.21 16.57 -16.99
N LEU A 277 -0.17 15.34 -17.54
CA LEU A 277 -1.30 14.42 -17.51
C LEU A 277 -1.69 13.98 -16.09
N THR A 278 -0.73 13.96 -15.17
CA THR A 278 -0.96 13.61 -13.76
C THR A 278 -1.63 14.76 -12.99
N TYR A 279 -1.30 16.01 -13.29
CA TYR A 279 -1.88 17.18 -12.58
C TYR A 279 -3.09 17.79 -13.30
N HIS A 280 -3.17 17.60 -14.62
CA HIS A 280 -4.18 18.15 -15.52
C HIS A 280 -4.68 17.06 -16.49
N PRO A 281 -5.35 16.00 -15.98
CA PRO A 281 -5.88 14.95 -16.84
C PRO A 281 -6.93 15.52 -17.81
N PRO A 282 -6.94 15.10 -19.08
CA PRO A 282 -7.95 15.54 -20.05
C PRO A 282 -9.34 15.09 -19.57
N GLY A 283 -10.26 16.05 -19.44
CA GLY A 283 -11.64 15.82 -19.00
C GLY A 283 -12.55 15.18 -20.04
#